data_AF-A0A7S4KJG4-F1
#
_entry.id   AF-A0A7S4KJG4-F1
#
_cell.length_a   1.000
_cell.length_b   1.000
_cell.length_c   1.000
_cell.angle_alpha   90.00
_cell.angle_beta   90.00
_cell.angle_gamma   90.00
#
_symmetry.space_group_name_H-M   'P 1'
#
loop_
_entity.id
_entity.type
_entity.pdbx_description
1 polymer ?
#
loop_
_entity_poly.entity_id
_entity_poly.type
_entity_poly.pdbx_seq_one_letter_code
_entity_poly.pdbx_strand_id
1 'polypeptide(L)'
;DYQADFPKPCLKKLKDFVGEEKIEAIWNALHTLPCGKEDDRVTCGVPWDNMDCGIFLRMYSPETRQSIIFHEDVSAYTINIALNADDHYKGGDLVALVGGKKVVVERKEGSCTIHGPNVVHRVEKMREGT
;
A
#
# COMPACT_ATOMS: atom_id res chain seq x y z
N ASP A 1 26.93 4.96 -10.98
CA ASP A 1 26.65 3.64 -10.39
C ASP A 1 26.42 3.77 -8.88
N TYR A 2 25.21 4.15 -8.48
CA TYR A 2 24.82 4.22 -7.07
C TYR A 2 23.44 3.59 -6.95
N GLN A 3 23.38 2.38 -6.37
CA GLN A 3 22.12 1.74 -6.01
C GLN A 3 21.63 2.40 -4.73
N ALA A 4 20.41 2.95 -4.76
CA ALA A 4 19.74 3.38 -3.55
C ALA A 4 19.49 2.15 -2.67
N ASP A 5 20.34 1.96 -1.66
CA ASP A 5 20.16 0.93 -0.65
C ASP A 5 18.91 1.31 0.17
N PHE A 6 17.79 0.62 -0.09
CA PHE A 6 16.77 0.40 0.94
C PHE A 6 17.50 0.04 2.23
N PRO A 7 17.02 0.42 3.43
CA PRO A 7 17.51 -0.21 4.64
C PRO A 7 17.33 -1.73 4.46
N LYS A 8 18.43 -2.44 4.18
CA LYS A 8 18.52 -3.88 3.89
C LYS A 8 17.65 -4.75 4.82
N PRO A 9 17.42 -4.39 6.10
CA PRO A 9 16.51 -5.14 6.96
C PRO A 9 15.04 -5.17 6.51
N CYS A 10 14.52 -4.11 5.90
CA CYS A 10 13.11 -4.00 5.53
C CYS A 10 12.79 -4.81 4.27
N LEU A 11 13.62 -4.72 3.24
CA LEU A 11 13.44 -5.48 2.00
C LEU A 11 13.63 -6.97 2.25
N LYS A 12 14.63 -7.37 3.05
CA LYS A 12 14.81 -8.78 3.42
C LYS A 12 13.60 -9.31 4.18
N LYS A 13 13.11 -8.59 5.20
CA LYS A 13 11.90 -9.01 5.94
C LYS A 13 10.67 -9.08 5.03
N LEU A 14 10.54 -8.14 4.10
CA LEU A 14 9.43 -8.14 3.15
C LEU A 14 9.53 -9.33 2.19
N LYS A 15 10.73 -9.65 1.68
CA LYS A 15 10.98 -10.86 0.87
C LYS A 15 10.73 -12.14 1.68
N ASP A 16 11.15 -12.19 2.94
CA ASP A 16 10.92 -13.32 3.84
C ASP A 16 9.41 -13.54 4.09
N PHE A 17 8.61 -12.47 4.17
CA PHE A 17 7.16 -12.53 4.42
C PHE A 17 6.33 -12.80 3.16
N VAL A 18 6.65 -12.14 2.05
CA VAL A 18 5.80 -12.11 0.84
C VAL A 18 6.34 -13.08 -0.23
N GLY A 19 7.60 -13.47 -0.15
CA GLY A 19 8.32 -14.24 -1.17
C GLY A 19 9.01 -13.32 -2.17
N GLU A 20 10.27 -13.63 -2.48
CA GLU A 20 11.12 -12.82 -3.36
C GLU A 20 10.51 -12.63 -4.76
N GLU A 21 9.99 -13.69 -5.37
CA GLU A 21 9.36 -13.63 -6.70
C GLU A 21 8.18 -12.65 -6.74
N LYS A 22 7.39 -12.56 -5.67
CA LYS A 22 6.25 -11.64 -5.61
C LYS A 22 6.72 -10.20 -5.51
N ILE A 23 7.76 -9.92 -4.73
CA ILE A 23 8.37 -8.59 -4.62
C ILE A 23 8.92 -8.13 -5.97
N GLU A 24 9.62 -9.01 -6.68
CA GLU A 24 10.10 -8.71 -8.04
C GLU A 24 8.94 -8.48 -9.02
N ALA A 25 7.85 -9.25 -8.93
CA ALA A 25 6.67 -9.04 -9.77
C ALA A 25 6.01 -7.68 -9.51
N ILE A 26 5.88 -7.27 -8.24
CA ILE A 26 5.35 -5.95 -7.85
C ILE A 26 6.27 -4.84 -8.35
N TRP A 27 7.59 -5.02 -8.19
CA TRP A 27 8.58 -4.06 -8.65
C TRP A 27 8.51 -3.86 -10.17
N ASN A 28 8.42 -4.95 -10.94
CA ASN A 28 8.28 -4.89 -12.39
C ASN A 28 6.96 -4.25 -12.81
N ALA A 29 5.84 -4.55 -12.13
CA ALA A 29 4.55 -3.93 -12.42
C ALA A 29 4.57 -2.40 -12.19
N LEU A 30 5.24 -1.93 -11.13
CA LEU A 30 5.41 -0.50 -10.86
C LEU A 30 6.10 0.24 -12.01
N HIS A 31 7.09 -0.39 -12.65
CA HIS A 31 7.80 0.18 -13.80
C HIS A 31 6.95 0.26 -15.08
N THR A 32 5.81 -0.45 -15.12
CA THR A 32 4.87 -0.41 -16.25
C THR A 32 3.74 0.59 -16.05
N LEU A 33 3.58 1.15 -14.85
CA LEU A 33 2.58 2.18 -14.59
C LEU A 33 3.04 3.48 -15.27
N PRO A 34 2.11 4.22 -15.92
CA PRO A 34 2.45 5.50 -16.51
C PRO A 34 2.89 6.45 -15.39
N CYS A 35 4.19 6.74 -15.32
CA CYS A 35 4.71 7.81 -14.49
C CYS A 35 3.94 9.07 -14.90
N GLY A 36 3.25 9.70 -13.95
CA GLY A 36 2.53 10.95 -14.20
C GLY A 36 3.47 11.91 -14.92
N LYS A 37 2.94 12.67 -15.90
CA LYS A 37 3.72 13.71 -16.56
C LYS A 37 4.39 14.56 -15.49
N GLU A 38 5.60 15.06 -15.75
CA GLU A 38 6.42 15.80 -14.77
C GLU A 38 5.65 16.91 -14.01
N ASP A 39 4.58 17.45 -14.60
CA ASP A 39 3.70 18.48 -14.06
C ASP A 39 2.67 18.03 -12.99
N ASP A 40 2.36 16.73 -12.85
CA ASP A 40 1.36 16.25 -11.87
C ASP A 40 1.99 15.90 -10.51
N ARG A 41 3.29 16.13 -10.33
CA ARG A 41 3.96 15.94 -9.05
C ARG A 41 3.54 17.06 -8.09
N VAL A 42 2.52 16.80 -7.28
CA VAL A 42 2.34 17.52 -6.00
C VAL A 42 3.54 17.18 -5.13
N THR A 43 4.65 17.87 -5.35
CA THR A 43 5.85 17.76 -4.53
C THR A 43 5.59 18.53 -3.25
N CYS A 44 5.06 17.85 -2.24
CA CYS A 44 5.07 18.37 -0.88
C CYS A 44 6.50 18.32 -0.31
N GLY A 45 7.41 19.15 -0.84
CA GLY A 45 8.55 19.70 -0.13
C GLY A 45 9.47 18.77 0.68
N VAL A 46 9.74 17.53 0.23
CA VAL A 46 10.75 16.68 0.87
C VAL A 46 11.84 16.29 -0.14
N PRO A 47 13.12 16.61 0.14
CA PRO A 47 14.23 16.11 -0.66
C PRO A 47 14.51 14.65 -0.29
N TRP A 48 14.16 13.73 -1.18
CA TRP A 48 14.44 12.29 -1.12
C TRP A 48 15.18 11.88 -2.40
N ASP A 49 16.48 12.16 -2.45
CA ASP A 49 17.28 11.99 -3.68
C ASP A 49 17.59 10.52 -4.01
N ASN A 50 16.56 9.78 -4.48
CA ASN A 50 16.59 8.51 -5.23
C ASN A 50 15.79 7.33 -4.65
N MET A 51 14.62 7.56 -4.05
CA MET A 51 13.60 6.50 -3.98
C MET A 51 12.23 7.08 -4.30
N ASP A 52 11.83 6.95 -5.57
CA ASP A 52 10.49 7.31 -6.08
C ASP A 52 9.38 6.36 -5.58
N CYS A 53 9.70 5.43 -4.69
CA CYS A 53 8.81 4.38 -4.18
C CYS A 53 9.09 4.10 -2.70
N GLY A 54 8.05 4.20 -1.86
CA GLY A 54 8.08 3.79 -0.46
C GLY A 54 7.34 2.46 -0.27
N ILE A 55 7.98 1.50 0.42
CA ILE A 55 7.37 0.20 0.72
C ILE A 55 7.39 -0.04 2.23
N PHE A 56 6.24 -0.40 2.79
CA PHE A 56 6.11 -0.74 4.21
C PHE A 56 5.09 -1.85 4.44
N LEU A 57 5.25 -2.54 5.56
CA LEU A 57 4.25 -3.49 6.08
C LEU A 57 3.35 -2.78 7.07
N ARG A 58 2.06 -3.08 7.04
CA ARG A 58 1.10 -2.58 8.03
C ARG A 58 0.27 -3.71 8.59
N MET A 59 0.38 -3.91 9.90
CA MET A 59 -0.46 -4.82 10.66
C MET A 59 -1.57 -4.02 11.34
N TYR A 60 -2.79 -4.55 11.28
CA TYR A 60 -3.95 -4.05 12.01
C TYR A 60 -4.35 -5.08 13.05
N SER A 61 -4.77 -4.63 14.23
CA SER A 61 -5.28 -5.51 15.28
C SER A 61 -6.19 -4.74 16.24
N PRO A 62 -7.13 -5.41 16.94
CA PRO A 62 -7.90 -4.79 18.00
C PRO A 62 -7.05 -4.18 19.13
N GLU A 63 -5.84 -4.65 19.37
CA GLU A 63 -5.00 -4.26 20.51
C GLU A 63 -4.07 -3.09 20.21
N THR A 64 -3.68 -2.95 18.94
CA THR A 64 -2.63 -2.00 18.54
C THR A 64 -3.17 -0.92 17.60
N ARG A 65 -3.27 -1.23 16.30
CA ARG A 65 -3.81 -0.34 15.28
C ARG A 65 -5.13 -0.90 14.78
N GLN A 66 -6.22 -0.37 15.31
CA GLN A 66 -7.55 -0.87 15.01
C GLN A 66 -8.11 -0.39 13.66
N SER A 67 -7.64 0.73 13.13
CA SER A 67 -8.19 1.34 11.91
C SER A 67 -7.24 2.40 11.32
N ILE A 68 -7.61 2.95 10.17
CA ILE A 68 -7.13 4.25 9.69
C ILE A 68 -8.34 5.06 9.24
N ILE A 69 -8.34 6.36 9.53
CA ILE A 69 -9.41 7.27 9.09
C ILE A 69 -9.35 7.52 7.58
N PHE A 70 -10.37 8.19 7.02
CA PHE A 70 -10.33 8.60 5.62
C PHE A 70 -9.16 9.56 5.37
N HIS A 71 -8.36 9.25 4.35
CA HIS A 71 -7.21 10.03 3.92
C HIS A 71 -6.94 9.79 2.43
N GLU A 72 -6.11 10.66 1.86
CA GLU A 72 -5.42 10.45 0.59
C GLU A 72 -3.97 10.07 0.90
N ASP A 73 -3.36 9.30 0.01
CA ASP A 73 -1.94 8.98 0.12
C ASP A 73 -1.10 10.08 -0.51
N VAL A 74 0.13 10.24 0.00
CA VAL A 74 1.15 11.07 -0.62
C VAL A 74 1.96 10.20 -1.59
N SER A 75 1.36 9.87 -2.73
CA SER A 75 1.95 9.05 -3.79
C SER A 75 1.27 9.30 -5.13
N ALA A 76 1.97 9.11 -6.25
CA ALA A 76 1.34 9.16 -7.58
C ALA A 76 0.43 7.94 -7.80
N TYR A 77 0.82 6.79 -7.24
CA TYR A 77 0.00 5.59 -7.17
C TYR A 77 0.33 4.86 -5.87
N THR A 78 -0.69 4.26 -5.25
CA THR A 78 -0.52 3.32 -4.14
C THR A 78 -0.91 1.92 -4.59
N ILE A 79 -0.10 0.95 -4.20
CA ILE A 79 -0.42 -0.48 -4.30
C ILE A 79 -0.59 -1.03 -2.89
N ASN A 80 -1.76 -1.62 -2.62
CA ASN A 80 -2.04 -2.35 -1.39
C ASN A 80 -2.15 -3.84 -1.72
N ILE A 81 -1.49 -4.69 -0.92
CA ILE A 81 -1.47 -6.14 -1.11
C ILE A 81 -1.98 -6.78 0.16
N ALA A 82 -3.00 -7.62 0.05
CA ALA A 82 -3.48 -8.40 1.18
C ALA A 82 -2.53 -9.57 1.44
N LEU A 83 -2.11 -9.71 2.70
CA LEU A 83 -1.12 -10.71 3.12
C LEU A 83 -1.70 -11.83 3.98
N ASN A 84 -2.98 -11.76 4.29
CA ASN A 84 -3.76 -12.75 5.02
C ASN A 84 -5.16 -12.85 4.39
N ALA A 85 -5.78 -14.01 4.56
CA ALA A 85 -7.16 -14.24 4.16
C ALA A 85 -8.16 -13.64 5.17
N ASP A 86 -9.37 -13.35 4.70
CA ASP A 86 -10.43 -12.70 5.50
C ASP A 86 -10.95 -13.57 6.65
N ASP A 87 -10.60 -14.86 6.70
CA ASP A 87 -10.94 -15.76 7.81
C ASP A 87 -9.95 -15.66 8.99
N HIS A 88 -8.82 -14.96 8.82
CA HIS A 88 -7.85 -14.70 9.90
C HIS A 88 -8.25 -13.50 10.79
N TYR A 89 -9.21 -12.68 10.37
CA TYR A 89 -9.61 -11.47 11.09
C TYR A 89 -11.09 -11.12 10.90
N LYS A 90 -11.61 -10.18 11.71
CA LYS A 90 -12.95 -9.60 11.50
C LYS A 90 -12.93 -8.08 11.53
N GLY A 91 -13.62 -7.44 10.60
CA GLY A 91 -13.51 -5.99 10.38
C GLY A 91 -12.28 -5.68 9.53
N GLY A 92 -11.72 -4.47 9.63
CA GLY A 92 -10.51 -4.15 8.86
C GLY A 92 -10.74 -3.96 7.36
N ASP A 93 -11.99 -3.75 6.94
CA ASP A 93 -12.34 -3.57 5.54
C ASP A 93 -11.67 -2.34 4.95
N LEU A 94 -10.99 -2.49 3.82
CA LEU A 94 -10.51 -1.35 3.03
C LEU A 94 -11.71 -0.74 2.31
N VAL A 95 -11.96 0.53 2.54
CA VAL A 95 -13.10 1.26 2.00
C VAL A 95 -12.62 2.49 1.27
N ALA A 96 -13.09 2.68 0.05
CA ALA A 96 -12.79 3.84 -0.77
C ALA A 96 -14.07 4.66 -1.09
N LEU A 97 -13.89 5.96 -1.33
CA LEU A 97 -14.93 6.83 -1.85
C LEU A 97 -14.70 7.02 -3.35
N VAL A 98 -15.53 6.39 -4.17
CA VAL A 98 -15.41 6.40 -5.64
C VAL A 98 -16.73 6.83 -6.24
N GLY A 99 -16.71 7.86 -7.10
CA GLY A 99 -17.92 8.38 -7.75
C GLY A 99 -19.01 8.82 -6.76
N GLY A 100 -18.62 9.37 -5.61
CA GLY A 100 -19.53 9.79 -4.54
C GLY A 100 -20.15 8.64 -3.74
N LYS A 101 -19.68 7.39 -3.93
CA LYS A 101 -20.18 6.21 -3.21
C LYS A 101 -19.10 5.58 -2.36
N LYS A 102 -19.52 5.01 -1.23
CA LYS A 102 -18.69 4.14 -0.39
C LYS A 102 -18.59 2.76 -1.04
N VAL A 103 -17.39 2.31 -1.35
CA VAL A 103 -17.09 1.00 -1.93
C VAL A 103 -16.21 0.21 -0.97
N VAL A 104 -16.61 -1.02 -0.63
CA VAL A 104 -15.74 -1.97 0.06
C VAL A 104 -14.88 -2.64 -0.99
N VAL A 105 -13.56 -2.59 -0.81
CA VAL A 105 -12.60 -3.18 -1.74
C VAL A 105 -12.38 -4.63 -1.34
N GLU A 106 -12.80 -5.55 -2.20
CA GLU A 106 -12.55 -6.99 -2.02
C GLU A 106 -11.04 -7.24 -2.11
N ARG A 107 -10.49 -7.96 -1.11
CA ARG A 107 -9.07 -8.25 -1.04
C ARG A 107 -8.88 -9.72 -0.64
N LYS A 108 -8.59 -10.57 -1.61
CA LYS A 108 -8.14 -11.93 -1.34
C LYS A 108 -6.67 -11.93 -0.97
N GLU A 109 -6.23 -12.89 -0.16
CA GLU A 109 -4.81 -13.07 0.12
C GLU A 109 -4.00 -13.13 -1.19
N GLY A 110 -2.91 -12.38 -1.25
CA GLY A 110 -2.03 -12.25 -2.42
C GLY A 110 -2.59 -11.38 -3.55
N SER A 111 -3.85 -10.92 -3.48
CA SER A 111 -4.38 -9.94 -4.42
C SER A 111 -3.84 -8.54 -4.13
N CYS A 112 -3.80 -7.70 -5.17
CA CYS A 112 -3.40 -6.31 -5.05
C CYS A 112 -4.49 -5.37 -5.55
N THR A 113 -4.54 -4.19 -4.96
CA THR A 113 -5.40 -3.08 -5.38
C THR A 113 -4.51 -1.89 -5.68
N ILE A 114 -4.76 -1.22 -6.81
CA ILE A 114 -3.98 -0.06 -7.25
C ILE A 114 -4.93 1.13 -7.35
N HIS A 115 -4.53 2.29 -6.82
CA HIS A 115 -5.27 3.53 -6.99
C HIS A 115 -4.34 4.73 -7.16
N GLY A 116 -4.87 5.78 -7.81
CA GLY A 116 -4.19 7.07 -7.95
C GLY A 116 -4.30 7.95 -6.70
N PRO A 117 -3.77 9.18 -6.75
CA PRO A 117 -3.62 10.05 -5.58
C PRO A 117 -4.97 10.55 -5.04
N ASN A 118 -5.95 10.74 -5.92
CA ASN A 118 -7.23 11.37 -5.58
C ASN A 118 -8.26 10.41 -4.97
N VAL A 119 -7.81 9.22 -4.55
CA VAL A 119 -8.71 8.22 -3.95
C VAL A 119 -8.66 8.33 -2.43
N VAL A 120 -9.72 8.91 -1.88
CA VAL A 120 -9.96 8.96 -0.44
C VAL A 120 -10.37 7.57 0.04
N HIS A 121 -9.62 7.01 0.99
CA HIS A 121 -9.85 5.66 1.49
C HIS A 121 -9.54 5.54 2.99
N ARG A 122 -10.03 4.46 3.60
CA ARG A 122 -9.87 4.15 5.03
C ARG A 122 -9.81 2.65 5.26
N VAL A 123 -9.39 2.24 6.45
CA VAL A 123 -9.54 0.87 6.94
C VAL A 123 -10.52 0.90 8.10
N GLU A 124 -11.63 0.16 7.98
CA GLU A 124 -12.62 0.06 9.03
C GLU A 124 -12.05 -0.63 10.28
N LYS A 125 -12.79 -0.53 11.39
CA LYS A 125 -12.29 -0.99 12.69
C LYS A 125 -12.13 -2.51 12.73
N MET A 126 -10.95 -2.98 13.12
CA MET A 126 -10.68 -4.37 13.50
C MET A 126 -11.47 -4.73 14.76
N ARG A 127 -12.06 -5.91 14.74
CA ARG A 127 -12.83 -6.48 15.86
C ARG A 127 -12.17 -7.73 16.42
N GLU A 128 -11.55 -8.54 15.56
CA GLU A 128 -10.85 -9.78 15.92
C GLU A 128 -9.66 -10.00 14.96
N GLY A 129 -8.63 -10.73 15.41
CA GLY A 129 -7.51 -11.18 14.58
C GLY A 129 -6.51 -10.10 14.14
N THR A 130 -5.64 -10.47 13.19
CA THR A 130 -4.59 -9.63 12.59
C THR A 130 -4.40 -9.93 11.13
#